data_AF-A0A7W7CNW1-F1
#
_entry.id   AF-A0A7W7CNW1-F1
#
_cell.length_a   1.000
_cell.length_b   1.000
_cell.length_c   1.000
_cell.angle_alpha   90.00
_cell.angle_beta   90.00
_cell.angle_gamma   90.00
#
_symmetry.space_group_name_H-M   'P 1'
#
loop_
_entity.id
_entity.type
_entity.pdbx_description
1 polymer ?
#
loop_
_entity_poly.entity_id
_entity_poly.type
_entity_poly.pdbx_seq_one_letter_code
_entity_poly.pdbx_strand_id
1 'polypeptide(L)'
;MGDLRWQELQRVQDRRLARHAGLIPVRAGGERCLVKRYDRPVNEASLRAMVSWRDKLPERDRQHLDDISAWPRHLVLDGDTMVGPLIPLAGDEFFDGGAAANAVRHEHGT
;
A
#
# COMPACT_ATOMS: atom_id res chain seq x y z
N MET A 1 11.05 0.68 -11.91
CA MET A 1 10.62 0.66 -10.50
C MET A 1 11.68 -0.06 -9.69
N GLY A 2 12.22 0.58 -8.64
CA GLY A 2 13.31 0.02 -7.83
C GLY A 2 12.82 -0.53 -6.49
N ASP A 3 13.48 -1.59 -6.03
CA ASP A 3 13.32 -2.11 -4.68
C ASP A 3 13.98 -1.15 -3.67
N LEU A 4 13.37 -1.01 -2.50
CA LEU A 4 13.91 -0.22 -1.39
C LEU A 4 14.54 -1.15 -0.36
N ARG A 5 15.70 -0.78 0.18
CA ARG A 5 16.31 -1.48 1.31
C ARG A 5 15.69 -0.98 2.60
N TRP A 6 15.46 -1.89 3.54
CA TRP A 6 14.90 -1.60 4.86
C TRP A 6 15.67 -0.50 5.60
N GLN A 7 16.99 -0.43 5.39
CA GLN A 7 17.89 0.55 6.01
C GLN A 7 17.68 1.98 5.49
N GLU A 8 17.07 2.14 4.30
CA GLU A 8 16.74 3.44 3.71
C GLU A 8 15.42 4.01 4.29
N LEU A 9 14.69 3.19 5.07
CA LEU A 9 13.40 3.56 5.65
C LEU A 9 13.57 4.03 7.10
N GLN A 10 12.99 5.18 7.41
CA GLN A 10 12.98 5.70 8.79
C GLN A 10 11.74 5.21 9.52
N ARG A 11 11.88 4.40 10.57
CA ARG A 11 10.73 3.99 11.39
C ARG A 11 10.05 5.20 12.02
N VAL A 12 8.72 5.23 11.94
CA VAL A 12 7.89 6.23 12.61
C VAL A 12 7.24 5.59 13.82
N GLN A 13 7.40 6.19 14.99
CA GLN A 13 6.62 5.79 16.16
C GLN A 13 5.23 6.41 16.06
N ASP A 14 4.28 5.65 15.50
CA ASP A 14 2.87 6.03 15.49
C ASP A 14 2.03 4.98 16.24
N ARG A 15 1.59 5.34 17.45
CA ARG A 15 0.78 4.46 18.32
C ARG A 15 -0.60 4.14 17.74
N ARG A 16 -1.10 4.91 16.76
CA ARG A 16 -2.40 4.66 16.11
C ARG A 16 -2.30 3.56 15.05
N LEU A 17 -1.19 3.51 14.31
CA LEU A 17 -0.96 2.53 13.24
C LEU A 17 -0.35 1.20 13.73
N ALA A 18 0.26 1.20 14.92
CA ALA A 18 0.89 0.02 15.52
C ALA A 18 -0.07 -1.15 15.85
N ARG A 19 -1.38 -0.98 15.62
CA ARG A 19 -2.42 -1.96 16.00
C ARG A 19 -2.72 -3.02 14.94
N HIS A 20 -2.22 -2.86 13.72
CA HIS A 20 -2.48 -3.80 12.63
C HIS A 20 -1.29 -4.74 12.42
N ALA A 21 -1.51 -6.03 12.66
CA ALA A 21 -0.49 -7.07 12.55
C ALA A 21 0.26 -7.00 11.21
N GLY A 22 1.57 -6.73 11.29
CA GLY A 22 2.49 -6.67 10.15
C GLY A 22 2.54 -5.34 9.39
N LEU A 23 1.82 -4.28 9.79
CA LEU A 23 1.99 -2.95 9.20
C LEU A 23 2.95 -2.11 10.05
N ILE A 24 4.08 -1.71 9.46
CA ILE A 24 5.12 -0.94 10.14
C ILE A 24 5.16 0.49 9.56
N PRO A 25 4.86 1.52 10.37
CA PRO A 25 4.97 2.90 9.92
C PRO A 25 6.41 3.31 9.64
N VAL A 26 6.64 3.88 8.47
CA VAL A 26 7.96 4.36 8.04
C VAL A 26 7.85 5.70 7.31
N ARG A 27 9.00 6.34 7.08
CA ARG A 27 9.17 7.35 6.03
C ARG A 27 10.09 6.84 4.94
N ALA A 28 9.70 7.08 3.70
CA ALA A 28 10.48 6.81 2.49
C ALA A 28 10.53 8.11 1.68
N GLY A 29 11.73 8.64 1.38
CA GLY A 29 11.86 9.91 0.65
C GLY A 29 11.15 11.11 1.32
N GLY A 30 10.95 11.07 2.64
CA GLY A 30 10.22 12.10 3.40
C GLY A 30 8.72 11.86 3.54
N GLU A 31 8.12 11.03 2.69
CA GLU A 31 6.68 10.70 2.74
C GLU A 31 6.38 9.65 3.82
N ARG A 32 5.20 9.74 4.43
CA ARG A 32 4.73 8.73 5.39
C ARG A 32 4.14 7.54 4.64
N CYS A 33 4.59 6.35 5.00
CA CYS A 33 4.15 5.10 4.38
C CYS A 33 3.99 3.99 5.43
N LEU A 34 3.50 2.85 4.98
CA LEU A 34 3.44 1.61 5.73
C LEU A 34 4.21 0.51 4.99
N VAL A 35 5.02 -0.27 5.70
CA VAL A 35 5.52 -1.54 5.17
C VAL A 35 4.61 -2.65 5.66
N LYS A 36 4.01 -3.42 4.75
CA LYS A 36 3.37 -4.69 5.11
C LYS A 36 4.43 -5.78 5.18
N ARG A 37 4.98 -6.02 6.37
CA ARG A 37 5.97 -7.06 6.62
C ARG A 37 5.27 -8.41 6.77
N TYR A 38 5.72 -9.39 6.01
CA TYR A 38 5.29 -10.76 6.13
C TYR A 38 6.19 -11.52 7.12
N ASP A 39 5.59 -12.43 7.89
CA ASP A 39 6.25 -13.32 8.85
C ASP A 39 6.75 -14.62 8.21
N ARG A 40 6.42 -14.84 6.94
CA ARG A 40 6.77 -16.02 6.16
C ARG A 40 7.41 -15.62 4.83
N PRO A 41 8.18 -16.53 4.19
CA PRO A 41 8.67 -16.31 2.85
C PRO A 41 7.55 -15.96 1.87
N VAL A 42 7.82 -15.01 0.99
CA VAL A 42 6.86 -14.51 0.00
C VAL A 42 7.19 -15.03 -1.39
N ASN A 43 6.17 -15.12 -2.25
CA ASN A 43 6.41 -15.30 -3.68
C ASN A 43 6.83 -13.96 -4.29
N GLU A 44 8.14 -13.78 -4.43
CA GLU A 44 8.76 -12.57 -4.96
C GLU A 44 8.26 -12.19 -6.35
N ALA A 45 8.07 -13.18 -7.23
CA ALA A 45 7.62 -12.95 -8.59
C ALA A 45 6.18 -12.40 -8.61
N SER A 46 5.30 -12.95 -7.76
CA SER A 46 3.93 -12.45 -7.63
C SER A 46 3.88 -11.03 -7.07
N LEU A 47 4.69 -10.72 -6.06
CA LEU A 47 4.77 -9.36 -5.51
C LEU A 47 5.31 -8.37 -6.55
N ARG A 48 6.37 -8.72 -7.29
CA ARG A 48 6.88 -7.89 -8.40
C ARG A 48 5.82 -7.68 -9.49
N ALA A 49 5.10 -8.74 -9.86
CA ALA A 49 4.03 -8.64 -10.85
C ALA A 49 2.90 -7.70 -10.39
N MET A 50 2.50 -7.79 -9.12
CA MET A 50 1.48 -6.92 -8.53
C MET A 50 1.89 -5.44 -8.56
N VAL A 51 3.10 -5.12 -8.08
CA VAL A 51 3.56 -3.72 -8.04
C VAL A 51 3.77 -3.19 -9.47
N SER A 52 4.39 -3.97 -10.36
CA SER A 52 4.65 -3.56 -11.75
C SER A 52 3.41 -3.49 -12.64
N TRP A 53 2.30 -4.15 -12.27
CA TRP A 53 1.06 -4.07 -13.04
C TRP A 53 0.53 -2.63 -13.11
N ARG A 54 0.62 -1.88 -12.01
CA ARG A 54 0.26 -0.47 -11.96
C ARG A 54 1.00 0.37 -13.01
N ASP A 55 2.29 0.09 -13.23
CA ASP A 55 3.11 0.85 -14.18
C ASP A 55 2.72 0.59 -15.64
N LYS A 56 1.97 -0.49 -15.91
CA LYS A 56 1.46 -0.82 -17.25
C LYS A 56 0.12 -0.14 -17.57
N LEU A 57 -0.51 0.49 -16.58
CA LEU A 57 -1.75 1.21 -16.79
C LEU A 57 -1.51 2.54 -17.51
N PRO A 58 -2.47 3.01 -18.32
CA PRO A 58 -2.48 4.39 -18.80
C PRO A 58 -2.40 5.38 -17.64
N GLU A 59 -1.81 6.55 -17.86
CA GLU A 59 -1.60 7.58 -16.83
C GLU A 59 -2.87 7.87 -16.03
N ARG A 60 -4.00 8.06 -16.73
CA ARG A 60 -5.28 8.36 -16.12
C ARG A 60 -5.77 7.24 -15.19
N ASP A 61 -5.66 5.99 -15.62
CA ASP A 61 -6.13 4.84 -14.84
C ASP A 61 -5.22 4.57 -13.65
N ARG A 62 -3.91 4.82 -13.83
CA ARG A 62 -2.92 4.74 -12.76
C ARG A 62 -3.18 5.79 -11.68
N GLN A 63 -3.43 7.04 -12.09
CA GLN A 63 -3.77 8.11 -11.16
C GLN A 63 -5.07 7.79 -10.41
N HIS A 64 -6.11 7.37 -11.14
CA HIS A 64 -7.36 6.97 -10.51
C HIS A 64 -7.16 5.85 -9.48
N LEU A 65 -6.38 4.81 -9.80
CA LEU A 65 -6.03 3.74 -8.87
C LEU A 65 -5.31 4.27 -7.62
N ASP A 66 -4.38 5.22 -7.77
CA ASP A 66 -3.66 5.83 -6.65
C ASP A 66 -4.58 6.67 -5.76
N ASP A 67 -5.59 7.32 -6.33
CA ASP A 67 -6.54 8.17 -5.60
C ASP A 67 -7.51 7.30 -4.76
N ILE A 68 -8.01 6.21 -5.36
CA ILE A 68 -9.02 5.34 -4.73
C ILE A 68 -8.45 4.14 -4.00
N SER A 69 -7.13 3.99 -3.91
CA SER A 69 -6.51 2.85 -3.24
C SER A 69 -5.11 3.14 -2.68
N ALA A 70 -4.79 2.51 -1.55
CA ALA A 70 -3.42 2.42 -1.05
C ALA A 70 -2.62 1.38 -1.86
N TRP A 71 -2.43 1.59 -3.17
CA TRP A 71 -1.74 0.61 -4.01
C TRP A 71 -0.24 0.53 -3.69
N PRO A 72 0.35 -0.67 -3.51
CA PRO A 72 1.79 -0.84 -3.34
C PRO A 72 2.64 -0.23 -4.45
N ARG A 73 3.65 0.56 -4.10
CA ARG A 73 4.53 1.24 -5.08
C ARG A 73 5.95 0.70 -5.13
N HIS A 74 6.42 0.10 -4.04
CA HIS A 74 7.76 -0.47 -3.97
C HIS A 74 7.74 -1.79 -3.22
N LEU A 75 8.76 -2.60 -3.46
CA LEU A 75 9.06 -3.76 -2.64
C LEU A 75 10.20 -3.42 -1.69
N VAL A 76 10.16 -3.97 -0.49
CA VAL A 76 11.15 -3.74 0.55
C VAL A 76 11.97 -5.00 0.75
N LEU A 77 13.29 -4.84 0.73
CA LEU A 77 14.29 -5.87 1.00
C LEU A 77 14.94 -5.62 2.36
N ASP A 78 15.10 -6.66 3.18
CA ASP A 78 15.90 -6.66 4.40
C ASP A 78 17.11 -7.58 4.16
N GLY A 79 18.29 -6.97 3.98
CA GLY A 79 19.37 -7.65 3.25
C GLY A 79 18.88 -8.03 1.86
N ASP A 80 19.10 -9.27 1.44
CA ASP A 80 18.63 -9.81 0.15
C ASP A 80 17.26 -10.50 0.22
N THR A 81 16.59 -10.45 1.37
CA THR A 81 15.28 -11.09 1.55
C THR A 81 14.16 -10.08 1.30
N MET A 82 13.21 -10.41 0.44
CA MET A 82 11.99 -9.62 0.30
C MET A 82 11.08 -9.77 1.51
N VAL A 83 10.84 -8.67 2.21
CA VAL A 83 10.04 -8.65 3.45
C VAL A 83 8.60 -8.18 3.23
N GLY A 84 8.33 -7.54 2.10
CA GLY A 84 6.97 -7.18 1.65
C GLY A 84 6.90 -5.81 0.97
N PRO A 85 5.69 -5.33 0.63
CA PRO A 85 5.52 -4.07 -0.08
C PRO A 85 5.58 -2.84 0.83
N LEU A 86 6.04 -1.73 0.25
CA LEU A 86 5.81 -0.37 0.75
C LEU A 86 4.49 0.15 0.18
N ILE A 87 3.61 0.57 1.08
CA ILE A 87 2.26 1.03 0.81
C ILE A 87 2.19 2.52 1.17
N PRO A 88 1.86 3.41 0.22
CA PRO A 88 1.61 4.81 0.53
C PRO A 88 0.35 4.92 1.40
N LEU A 89 0.24 5.98 2.19
CA LEU A 89 -1.04 6.27 2.84
C LEU A 89 -2.05 6.65 1.75
N ALA A 90 -3.23 6.05 1.81
CA ALA A 90 -4.35 6.43 0.94
C ALA A 90 -4.77 7.87 1.21
N GLY A 91 -5.16 8.58 0.15
CA GLY A 91 -5.83 9.88 0.24
C GLY A 91 -7.25 9.74 0.81
N ASP A 92 -7.89 10.88 1.11
CA ASP A 92 -9.22 10.90 1.73
C ASP A 92 -10.29 10.19 0.87
N GLU A 93 -10.18 10.26 -0.46
CA GLU A 93 -11.11 9.64 -1.42
C GLU A 93 -11.22 8.11 -1.26
N PHE A 94 -10.15 7.45 -0.79
CA PHE A 94 -10.18 6.03 -0.43
C PHE A 94 -11.21 5.71 0.66
N PHE A 95 -11.37 6.62 1.62
CA PHE A 95 -12.26 6.45 2.76
C PHE A 95 -13.70 6.91 2.45
N ASP A 96 -13.87 7.83 1.50
CA ASP A 96 -15.17 8.38 1.11
C ASP A 96 -16.04 7.38 0.30
N GLY A 97 -15.41 6.43 -0.40
CA GLY A 97 -16.10 5.38 -1.17
C GLY A 97 -16.98 4.42 -0.34
N GLY A 98 -16.77 4.36 0.98
CA GLY A 98 -17.58 3.53 1.90
C GLY A 98 -18.95 4.11 2.25
N ALA A 99 -19.12 5.44 2.17
CA ALA A 99 -20.39 6.09 2.47
C ALA A 99 -21.36 6.04 1.27
N ALA A 100 -20.85 6.24 0.04
CA ALA A 100 -21.66 6.19 -1.18
C ALA A 100 -22.12 4.75 -1.53
N ALA A 101 -21.30 3.73 -1.28
CA ALA A 101 -21.66 2.34 -1.56
C ALA A 101 -22.76 1.78 -0.65
N ASN A 102 -22.98 2.35 0.54
CA ASN A 102 -24.08 1.98 1.43
C ASN A 102 -25.39 2.71 1.12
N ALA A 103 -25.35 3.86 0.47
CA ALA A 103 -26.57 4.58 0.06
C ALA A 103 -27.34 3.85 -1.05
N VAL A 104 -26.63 3.18 -1.98
CA VAL A 104 -27.25 2.48 -3.11
C VAL A 104 -27.91 1.14 -2.72
N ARG A 105 -27.57 0.57 -1.56
CA ARG A 105 -28.16 -0.71 -1.10
C ARG A 105 -29.51 -0.58 -0.38
N HIS A 106 -29.98 0.64 -0.09
CA HIS A 106 -31.24 0.85 0.64
C HIS A 106 -32.45 1.22 -0.25
N GLU A 107 -32.27 1.38 -1.57
CA GLU A 107 -33.36 1.86 -2.44
C GLU A 107 -34.03 0.76 -3.31
N HIS A 108 -33.69 -0.52 -3.16
CA HIS A 108 -34.37 -1.62 -3.87
C HIS A 108 -34.86 -2.70 -2.91
N GLY A 109 -35.76 -2.31 -2.01
CA GLY A 109 -36.37 -3.22 -1.06
C GLY A 109 -37.62 -2.66 -0.41
N THR A 110 -38.64 -2.32 -1.20
CA THR A 110 -40.06 -2.51 -0.82
C THR A 110 -40.95 -2.46 -2.06
#